data_AF-A0AAU1L3J7-F1
#
_entry.id   AF-A0AAU1L3J7-F1
#
_cell.length_a   1.000
_cell.length_b   1.000
_cell.length_c   1.000
_cell.angle_alpha   90.00
_cell.angle_beta   90.00
_cell.angle_gamma   90.00
#
_symmetry.space_group_name_H-M   'P 1'
#
loop_
_entity.id
_entity.type
_entity.pdbx_description
1 polymer ?
#
loop_
_entity_poly.entity_id
_entity_poly.type
_entity_poly.pdbx_seq_one_letter_code
_entity_poly.pdbx_strand_id
1 'polypeptide(L)'
;MPRAVWLLAAGVFVNAVVSFTFVFVFLYLTGPRGLGAAQAGLATGIGGIGLVAGNFTGGWYGDRFGHRRVLLAASTAGGLALMSFPLLPTAGLCAALPLAQYASGVVRAANSALVAVTVPEGARRQAFAVVRCVSNGGFTLGPPLGALIATGLSYDWLFVCDGLGTLFFALWTARVVPARGASRNAAAAPDGGRGRGLWAELRARPAVLVLLGAILVTDLVYRQQYGTFPVFLADHGHGTRAFGLVIALNGAVILLLELPAAVALRSRPPLPVIGTGLVLVGAGYAALLLGVGVASAVVMMVLLSLGEILYKTTATAYVADQAPEHAIGRFQSLYAGVSVSGVVVGPPLGGALYAAAPGLLWPLCAALAAGAGGAVLWVSARQRRHAGGPAHETGSRPQAVAG
;
A
#
# COMPACT_ATOMS: atom_id res chain seq x y z
N MET A 1 0.00 -10.57 25.12
CA MET A 1 0.42 -9.26 24.54
C MET A 1 0.42 -8.19 25.63
N PRO A 2 1.45 -7.33 25.71
CA PRO A 2 1.48 -6.23 26.69
C PRO A 2 0.32 -5.25 26.52
N ARG A 3 -0.20 -4.69 27.62
CA ARG A 3 -1.28 -3.68 27.60
C ARG A 3 -0.91 -2.47 26.72
N ALA A 4 0.37 -2.08 26.71
CA ALA A 4 0.87 -0.98 25.88
C ALA A 4 0.63 -1.19 24.37
N VAL A 5 0.66 -2.45 23.88
CA VAL A 5 0.41 -2.75 22.46
C VAL A 5 -1.05 -2.52 22.11
N TRP A 6 -1.98 -2.95 22.95
CA TRP A 6 -3.41 -2.75 22.74
C TRP A 6 -3.79 -1.27 22.81
N LEU A 7 -3.20 -0.53 23.74
CA LEU A 7 -3.41 0.90 23.84
C LEU A 7 -2.81 1.66 22.63
N LEU A 8 -1.63 1.26 22.15
CA LEU A 8 -1.05 1.81 20.92
C LEU A 8 -1.91 1.47 19.70
N ALA A 9 -2.37 0.22 19.59
CA ALA A 9 -3.27 -0.21 18.53
C ALA A 9 -4.59 0.57 18.53
N ALA A 10 -5.16 0.87 19.71
CA ALA A 10 -6.35 1.72 19.82
C ALA A 10 -6.10 3.14 19.29
N GLY A 11 -4.91 3.72 19.55
CA GLY A 11 -4.52 5.01 18.95
C GLY A 11 -4.41 4.91 17.42
N VAL A 12 -3.78 3.84 16.91
CA VAL A 12 -3.68 3.58 15.47
C VAL A 12 -5.05 3.40 14.83
N PHE A 13 -6.00 2.77 15.51
CA PHE A 13 -7.38 2.64 15.04
C PHE A 13 -8.00 4.01 14.76
N VAL A 14 -7.99 4.90 15.76
CA VAL A 14 -8.59 6.23 15.66
C VAL A 14 -7.92 7.02 14.54
N ASN A 15 -6.58 6.99 14.48
CA ASN A 15 -5.83 7.65 13.42
C ASN A 15 -6.17 7.09 12.02
N ALA A 16 -6.34 5.78 11.89
CA ALA A 16 -6.70 5.14 10.63
C ALA A 16 -8.13 5.47 10.18
N VAL A 17 -9.08 5.60 11.13
CA VAL A 17 -10.45 6.04 10.82
C VAL A 17 -10.46 7.44 10.22
N VAL A 18 -9.65 8.37 10.76
CA VAL A 18 -9.64 9.76 10.32
C VAL A 18 -8.63 10.07 9.20
N SER A 19 -7.94 9.07 8.65
CA SER A 19 -6.92 9.22 7.59
C SER A 19 -7.54 9.59 6.22
N PHE A 20 -8.39 10.60 6.19
CA PHE A 20 -9.18 11.01 5.03
C PHE A 20 -8.32 11.62 3.93
N THR A 21 -7.21 12.26 4.28
CA THR A 21 -6.30 12.90 3.31
C THR A 21 -5.86 11.91 2.23
N PHE A 22 -5.51 10.68 2.62
CA PHE A 22 -5.07 9.67 1.66
C PHE A 22 -6.15 9.31 0.62
N VAL A 23 -7.42 9.37 0.99
CA VAL A 23 -8.55 8.91 0.17
C VAL A 23 -9.19 10.05 -0.62
N PHE A 24 -9.26 11.25 -0.03
CA PHE A 24 -10.06 12.36 -0.57
C PHE A 24 -9.24 13.54 -1.09
N VAL A 25 -7.91 13.56 -0.91
CA VAL A 25 -7.09 14.70 -1.36
C VAL A 25 -7.24 14.98 -2.86
N PHE A 26 -7.33 13.94 -3.69
CA PHE A 26 -7.50 14.13 -5.14
C PHE A 26 -8.85 14.80 -5.45
N LEU A 27 -9.95 14.32 -4.85
CA LEU A 27 -11.28 14.93 -4.97
C LEU A 27 -11.32 16.36 -4.43
N TYR A 28 -10.60 16.63 -3.35
CA TYR A 28 -10.52 17.98 -2.80
C TYR A 28 -9.85 18.95 -3.76
N LEU A 29 -8.76 18.50 -4.39
CA LEU A 29 -8.01 19.27 -5.37
C LEU A 29 -8.84 19.52 -6.63
N THR A 30 -9.56 18.52 -7.15
CA THR A 30 -10.34 18.67 -8.37
C THR A 30 -11.71 19.30 -8.19
N GLY A 31 -12.35 19.11 -7.03
CA GLY A 31 -13.65 19.69 -6.71
C GLY A 31 -13.51 21.09 -6.13
N PRO A 32 -13.53 21.27 -4.79
CA PRO A 32 -13.49 22.59 -4.15
C PRO A 32 -12.33 23.50 -4.56
N ARG A 33 -11.15 22.94 -4.88
CA ARG A 33 -9.99 23.73 -5.30
C ARG A 33 -9.90 23.99 -6.80
N GLY A 34 -10.79 23.38 -7.59
CA GLY A 34 -10.94 23.64 -9.03
C GLY A 34 -9.75 23.28 -9.90
N LEU A 35 -8.84 22.40 -9.43
CA LEU A 35 -7.70 21.96 -10.23
C LEU A 35 -8.14 20.94 -11.29
N GLY A 36 -7.48 20.97 -12.46
CA GLY A 36 -7.65 19.91 -13.44
C GLY A 36 -7.07 18.58 -12.93
N ALA A 37 -7.54 17.45 -13.48
CA ALA A 37 -7.08 16.11 -13.09
C ALA A 37 -5.55 15.94 -13.20
N ALA A 38 -4.92 16.54 -14.23
CA ALA A 38 -3.47 16.53 -14.40
C ALA A 38 -2.74 17.28 -13.27
N GLN A 39 -3.25 18.44 -12.85
CA GLN A 39 -2.67 19.25 -11.77
C GLN A 39 -2.84 18.56 -10.41
N ALA A 40 -4.04 18.01 -10.14
CA ALA A 40 -4.30 17.22 -8.93
C ALA A 40 -3.43 15.95 -8.87
N GLY A 41 -3.22 15.30 -10.01
CA GLY A 41 -2.29 14.19 -10.18
C GLY A 41 -0.86 14.56 -9.80
N LEU A 42 -0.33 15.65 -10.37
CA LEU A 42 1.00 16.15 -10.05
C LEU A 42 1.15 16.50 -8.56
N ALA A 43 0.20 17.25 -7.99
CA ALA A 43 0.23 17.63 -6.59
C ALA A 43 0.22 16.41 -5.65
N THR A 44 -0.64 15.42 -5.94
CA THR A 44 -0.73 14.18 -5.15
C THR A 44 0.54 13.33 -5.31
N GLY A 45 1.12 13.27 -6.51
CA GLY A 45 2.39 12.58 -6.77
C GLY A 45 3.56 13.20 -6.00
N ILE A 46 3.66 14.54 -5.98
CA ILE A 46 4.64 15.28 -5.16
C ILE A 46 4.40 14.99 -3.66
N GLY A 47 3.14 14.98 -3.23
CA GLY A 47 2.74 14.49 -1.90
C GLY A 47 3.28 13.09 -1.60
N GLY A 48 3.14 12.18 -2.57
CA GLY A 48 3.70 10.84 -2.52
C GLY A 48 5.21 10.81 -2.30
N ILE A 49 5.98 11.69 -2.94
CA ILE A 49 7.44 11.80 -2.72
C ILE A 49 7.72 12.12 -1.24
N GLY A 50 6.96 13.07 -0.67
CA GLY A 50 7.03 13.39 0.76
C GLY A 50 6.80 12.15 1.63
N LEU A 51 5.71 11.40 1.37
CA LEU A 51 5.40 10.16 2.08
C LEU A 51 6.55 9.15 2.01
N VAL A 52 7.12 8.92 0.81
CA VAL A 52 8.24 7.99 0.63
C VAL A 52 9.45 8.45 1.42
N ALA A 53 9.86 9.72 1.26
CA ALA A 53 11.00 10.28 1.96
C ALA A 53 10.85 10.14 3.49
N GLY A 54 9.67 10.46 4.03
CA GLY A 54 9.40 10.35 5.47
C GLY A 54 9.49 8.92 6.00
N ASN A 55 9.08 7.92 5.21
CA ASN A 55 9.21 6.52 5.61
C ASN A 55 10.67 6.07 5.72
N PHE A 56 11.53 6.53 4.81
CA PHE A 56 12.96 6.20 4.84
C PHE A 56 13.69 6.91 5.97
N THR A 57 13.40 8.20 6.18
CA THR A 57 14.10 9.00 7.19
C THR A 57 13.57 8.78 8.61
N GLY A 58 12.30 8.40 8.77
CA GLY A 58 11.65 8.30 10.08
C GLY A 58 12.31 7.29 11.03
N GLY A 59 12.81 6.16 10.51
CA GLY A 59 13.59 5.21 11.31
C GLY A 59 14.91 5.80 11.80
N TRP A 60 15.66 6.46 10.91
CA TRP A 60 16.93 7.11 11.27
C TRP A 60 16.76 8.18 12.35
N TYR A 61 15.74 9.04 12.22
CA TYR A 61 15.41 10.01 13.27
C TYR A 61 15.03 9.30 14.56
N GLY A 62 14.25 8.22 14.48
CA GLY A 62 13.81 7.43 15.62
C GLY A 62 14.96 6.79 16.40
N ASP A 63 15.95 6.25 15.71
CA ASP A 63 17.17 5.69 16.32
C ASP A 63 18.02 6.76 17.00
N ARG A 64 18.14 7.95 16.37
CA ARG A 64 18.98 9.05 16.88
C ARG A 64 18.35 9.85 18.01
N PHE A 65 17.07 10.16 17.91
CA PHE A 65 16.36 11.08 18.81
C PHE A 65 15.32 10.39 19.69
N GLY A 66 15.05 9.09 19.45
CA GLY A 66 14.07 8.28 20.13
C GLY A 66 12.74 8.22 19.37
N HIS A 67 12.32 7.01 19.00
CA HIS A 67 11.10 6.74 18.22
C HIS A 67 9.84 7.40 18.78
N ARG A 68 9.68 7.42 20.11
CA ARG A 68 8.54 8.10 20.76
C ARG A 68 8.56 9.60 20.48
N ARG A 69 9.71 10.27 20.64
CA ARG A 69 9.81 11.72 20.44
C ARG A 69 9.58 12.09 18.98
N VAL A 70 10.13 11.31 18.06
CA VAL A 70 9.97 11.50 16.62
C VAL A 70 8.52 11.31 16.19
N LEU A 71 7.83 10.26 16.67
CA LEU A 71 6.41 10.08 16.42
C LEU A 71 5.60 11.27 16.92
N LEU A 72 5.82 11.72 18.15
CA LEU A 72 5.08 12.85 18.71
C LEU A 72 5.32 14.15 17.91
N ALA A 73 6.57 14.45 17.57
CA ALA A 73 6.92 15.64 16.80
C ALA A 73 6.29 15.59 15.40
N ALA A 74 6.41 14.45 14.70
CA ALA A 74 5.86 14.27 13.36
C ALA A 74 4.33 14.29 13.36
N SER A 75 3.66 13.62 14.31
CA SER A 75 2.20 13.67 14.44
C SER A 75 1.71 15.08 14.78
N THR A 76 2.44 15.82 15.63
CA THR A 76 2.07 17.20 15.96
C THR A 76 2.21 18.11 14.74
N ALA A 77 3.37 18.10 14.08
CA ALA A 77 3.62 18.92 12.90
C ALA A 77 2.69 18.54 11.74
N GLY A 78 2.50 17.24 11.49
CA GLY A 78 1.60 16.71 10.47
C GLY A 78 0.14 17.07 10.73
N GLY A 79 -0.33 16.92 11.97
CA GLY A 79 -1.70 17.28 12.36
C GLY A 79 -1.98 18.77 12.19
N LEU A 80 -1.06 19.64 12.62
CA LEU A 80 -1.17 21.08 12.40
C LEU A 80 -1.10 21.46 10.92
N ALA A 81 -0.23 20.80 10.15
CA ALA A 81 -0.14 21.00 8.71
C ALA A 81 -1.48 20.67 8.03
N LEU A 82 -2.08 19.52 8.34
CA LEU A 82 -3.39 19.12 7.80
C LEU A 82 -4.49 20.12 8.17
N MET A 83 -4.56 20.56 9.42
CA MET A 83 -5.53 21.57 9.85
C MET A 83 -5.36 22.92 9.16
N SER A 84 -4.16 23.23 8.65
CA SER A 84 -3.93 24.47 7.91
C SER A 84 -4.36 24.40 6.44
N PHE A 85 -4.58 23.20 5.87
CA PHE A 85 -4.94 23.06 4.45
C PHE A 85 -6.13 23.92 4.02
N PRO A 86 -7.27 23.94 4.73
CA PRO A 86 -8.41 24.79 4.36
C PRO A 86 -8.07 26.28 4.27
N LEU A 87 -7.09 26.75 5.05
CA LEU A 87 -6.69 28.16 5.14
C LEU A 87 -5.70 28.56 4.04
N LEU A 88 -5.02 27.59 3.44
CA LEU A 88 -3.99 27.84 2.44
C LEU A 88 -4.62 28.08 1.06
N PRO A 89 -4.11 29.03 0.26
CA PRO A 89 -4.43 29.10 -1.15
C PRO A 89 -3.92 27.86 -1.88
N THR A 90 -4.45 27.59 -3.08
CA THR A 90 -4.10 26.39 -3.86
C THR A 90 -2.60 26.26 -4.12
N ALA A 91 -1.89 27.37 -4.38
CA ALA A 91 -0.43 27.35 -4.50
C ALA A 91 0.28 26.94 -3.20
N GLY A 92 -0.24 27.36 -2.05
CA GLY A 92 0.28 26.97 -0.73
C GLY A 92 0.08 25.48 -0.43
N LEU A 93 -1.03 24.89 -0.90
CA LEU A 93 -1.27 23.45 -0.77
C LEU A 93 -0.22 22.61 -1.48
N CYS A 94 0.28 23.05 -2.64
CA CYS A 94 1.33 22.33 -3.37
C CYS A 94 2.62 22.17 -2.54
N ALA A 95 2.92 23.13 -1.65
CA ALA A 95 4.05 23.05 -0.72
C ALA A 95 3.70 22.34 0.59
N ALA A 96 2.50 22.54 1.13
CA ALA A 96 2.09 21.95 2.40
C ALA A 96 1.80 20.45 2.29
N LEU A 97 1.27 19.98 1.16
CA LEU A 97 0.93 18.58 0.92
C LEU A 97 2.13 17.61 1.07
N PRO A 98 3.28 17.83 0.40
CA PRO A 98 4.45 16.96 0.60
C PRO A 98 4.98 16.98 2.03
N LEU A 99 4.90 18.12 2.75
CA LEU A 99 5.33 18.21 4.14
C LEU A 99 4.41 17.40 5.08
N ALA A 100 3.10 17.50 4.90
CA ALA A 100 2.13 16.71 5.66
C ALA A 100 2.29 15.20 5.37
N GLN A 101 2.49 14.84 4.10
CA GLN A 101 2.72 13.45 3.70
C GLN A 101 4.07 12.92 4.23
N TYR A 102 5.10 13.76 4.25
CA TYR A 102 6.38 13.44 4.90
C TYR A 102 6.20 13.13 6.38
N ALA A 103 5.48 13.99 7.11
CA ALA A 103 5.16 13.75 8.51
C ALA A 103 4.42 12.41 8.70
N SER A 104 3.43 12.12 7.84
CA SER A 104 2.73 10.82 7.84
C SER A 104 3.67 9.62 7.64
N GLY A 105 4.63 9.74 6.72
CA GLY A 105 5.67 8.73 6.49
C GLY A 105 6.56 8.51 7.71
N VAL A 106 6.98 9.59 8.37
CA VAL A 106 7.78 9.53 9.61
C VAL A 106 6.98 8.89 10.74
N VAL A 107 5.70 9.27 10.91
CA VAL A 107 4.80 8.67 11.90
C VAL A 107 4.67 7.17 11.67
N ARG A 108 4.49 6.73 10.42
CA ARG A 108 4.39 5.30 10.09
C ARG A 108 5.65 4.53 10.48
N ALA A 109 6.82 5.02 10.08
CA ALA A 109 8.10 4.39 10.41
C ALA A 109 8.36 4.34 11.93
N ALA A 110 8.16 5.47 12.62
CA ALA A 110 8.36 5.58 14.06
C ALA A 110 7.37 4.69 14.85
N ASN A 111 6.11 4.59 14.40
CA ASN A 111 5.11 3.73 15.02
C ASN A 111 5.47 2.25 14.88
N SER A 112 5.88 1.81 13.69
CA SER A 112 6.34 0.42 13.47
C SER A 112 7.52 0.07 14.38
N ALA A 113 8.49 0.97 14.54
CA ALA A 113 9.61 0.77 15.43
C ALA A 113 9.19 0.76 16.92
N LEU A 114 8.28 1.64 17.34
CA LEU A 114 7.72 1.63 18.71
C LEU A 114 7.04 0.31 19.05
N VAL A 115 6.24 -0.24 18.13
CA VAL A 115 5.64 -1.56 18.30
C VAL A 115 6.73 -2.62 18.51
N ALA A 116 7.81 -2.58 17.72
CA ALA A 116 8.88 -3.57 17.79
C ALA A 116 9.69 -3.52 19.11
N VAL A 117 9.91 -2.34 19.68
CA VAL A 117 10.68 -2.17 20.94
C VAL A 117 9.82 -2.31 22.20
N THR A 118 8.50 -2.14 22.11
CA THR A 118 7.59 -2.22 23.26
C THR A 118 7.20 -3.66 23.63
N VAL A 119 7.48 -4.62 22.74
CA VAL A 119 7.08 -6.03 22.93
C VAL A 119 8.28 -6.93 23.26
N PRO A 120 8.07 -7.96 24.10
CA PRO A 120 9.09 -8.99 24.34
C PRO A 120 9.55 -9.66 23.04
N GLU A 121 10.76 -10.20 23.06
CA GLU A 121 11.25 -11.06 21.98
C GLU A 121 10.30 -12.26 21.77
N GLY A 122 10.06 -12.65 20.52
CA GLY A 122 9.06 -13.66 20.15
C GLY A 122 7.61 -13.14 19.97
N ALA A 123 7.24 -12.00 20.59
CA ALA A 123 5.88 -11.45 20.49
C ALA A 123 5.66 -10.48 19.32
N ARG A 124 6.72 -10.06 18.61
CA ARG A 124 6.69 -9.03 17.55
C ARG A 124 5.70 -9.36 16.44
N ARG A 125 5.69 -10.60 15.94
CA ARG A 125 4.82 -11.01 14.82
C ARG A 125 3.33 -10.83 15.17
N GLN A 126 2.94 -11.26 16.37
CA GLN A 126 1.57 -11.11 16.85
C GLN A 126 1.20 -9.64 17.05
N ALA A 127 2.11 -8.82 17.59
CA ALA A 127 1.87 -7.39 17.77
C ALA A 127 1.66 -6.64 16.44
N PHE A 128 2.50 -6.91 15.44
CA PHE A 128 2.32 -6.35 14.10
C PHE A 128 1.01 -6.81 13.44
N ALA A 129 0.62 -8.07 13.64
CA ALA A 129 -0.65 -8.58 13.14
C ALA A 129 -1.85 -7.85 13.76
N VAL A 130 -1.83 -7.61 15.09
CA VAL A 130 -2.87 -6.84 15.79
C VAL A 130 -2.93 -5.40 15.26
N VAL A 131 -1.80 -4.71 15.18
CA VAL A 131 -1.76 -3.32 14.69
C VAL A 131 -2.27 -3.21 13.25
N ARG A 132 -1.88 -4.15 12.38
CA ARG A 132 -2.36 -4.21 10.99
C ARG A 132 -3.87 -4.43 10.92
N CYS A 133 -4.39 -5.41 11.67
CA CYS A 133 -5.82 -5.71 11.72
C CYS A 133 -6.63 -4.48 12.15
N VAL A 134 -6.19 -3.82 13.22
CA VAL A 134 -6.84 -2.63 13.75
C VAL A 134 -6.75 -1.44 12.76
N SER A 135 -5.59 -1.23 12.14
CA SER A 135 -5.43 -0.19 11.11
C SER A 135 -6.34 -0.43 9.89
N ASN A 136 -6.47 -1.66 9.42
CA ASN A 136 -7.35 -2.01 8.30
C ASN A 136 -8.83 -1.84 8.68
N GLY A 137 -9.20 -2.20 9.92
CA GLY A 137 -10.55 -1.94 10.45
C GLY A 137 -10.88 -0.45 10.45
N GLY A 138 -9.95 0.39 10.91
CA GLY A 138 -10.11 1.85 10.85
C GLY A 138 -10.24 2.37 9.42
N PHE A 139 -9.37 1.93 8.52
CA PHE A 139 -9.42 2.31 7.10
C PHE A 139 -10.68 1.81 6.37
N THR A 140 -11.34 0.76 6.86
CA THR A 140 -12.63 0.31 6.31
C THR A 140 -13.77 1.25 6.70
N LEU A 141 -13.73 1.79 7.92
CA LEU A 141 -14.75 2.70 8.45
C LEU A 141 -14.52 4.16 8.04
N GLY A 142 -13.27 4.54 7.78
CA GLY A 142 -12.89 5.91 7.45
C GLY A 142 -13.56 6.46 6.19
N PRO A 143 -13.45 5.84 5.02
CA PRO A 143 -13.97 6.36 3.75
C PRO A 143 -15.48 6.65 3.76
N PRO A 144 -16.38 5.81 4.32
CA PRO A 144 -17.79 6.18 4.53
C PRO A 144 -17.96 7.40 5.41
N LEU A 145 -17.26 7.47 6.54
CA LEU A 145 -17.35 8.60 7.47
C LEU A 145 -16.83 9.89 6.82
N GLY A 146 -15.71 9.80 6.10
CA GLY A 146 -15.17 10.89 5.29
C GLY A 146 -16.16 11.33 4.22
N ALA A 147 -16.82 10.42 3.52
CA ALA A 147 -17.83 10.80 2.53
C ALA A 147 -19.07 11.48 3.17
N LEU A 148 -19.49 11.06 4.37
CA LEU A 148 -20.55 11.73 5.12
C LEU A 148 -20.11 13.14 5.55
N ILE A 149 -18.89 13.32 6.04
CA ILE A 149 -18.33 14.64 6.39
C ILE A 149 -18.23 15.53 5.15
N ALA A 150 -17.68 15.01 4.05
CA ALA A 150 -17.49 15.75 2.81
C ALA A 150 -18.82 16.25 2.21
N THR A 151 -19.88 15.44 2.30
CA THR A 151 -21.20 15.77 1.71
C THR A 151 -22.18 16.42 2.67
N GLY A 152 -22.01 16.27 3.99
CA GLY A 152 -22.88 16.86 5.01
C GLY A 152 -22.34 18.18 5.57
N LEU A 153 -21.01 18.34 5.60
CA LEU A 153 -20.34 19.54 6.10
C LEU A 153 -19.57 20.23 4.97
N SER A 154 -18.34 19.79 4.71
CA SER A 154 -17.50 20.22 3.61
C SER A 154 -16.25 19.34 3.51
N TYR A 155 -15.52 19.43 2.39
CA TYR A 155 -14.22 18.77 2.27
C TYR A 155 -13.16 19.33 3.23
N ASP A 156 -13.26 20.60 3.63
CA ASP A 156 -12.30 21.21 4.54
C ASP A 156 -12.30 20.52 5.91
N TRP A 157 -13.49 20.10 6.37
CA TRP A 157 -13.63 19.32 7.61
C TRP A 157 -12.93 17.96 7.57
N LEU A 158 -12.66 17.39 6.38
CA LEU A 158 -11.87 16.17 6.28
C LEU A 158 -10.46 16.39 6.83
N PHE A 159 -9.82 17.48 6.43
CA PHE A 159 -8.44 17.79 6.85
C PHE A 159 -8.38 18.26 8.30
N VAL A 160 -9.42 18.96 8.77
CA VAL A 160 -9.55 19.33 10.18
C VAL A 160 -9.71 18.08 11.05
N CYS A 161 -10.59 17.15 10.70
CA CYS A 161 -10.79 15.90 11.43
C CYS A 161 -9.54 15.00 11.39
N ASP A 162 -8.90 14.87 10.23
CA ASP A 162 -7.65 14.11 10.06
C ASP A 162 -6.53 14.71 10.92
N GLY A 163 -6.37 16.04 10.88
CA GLY A 163 -5.41 16.74 11.71
C GLY A 163 -5.68 16.61 13.21
N LEU A 164 -6.93 16.82 13.65
CA LEU A 164 -7.33 16.63 15.06
C LEU A 164 -7.12 15.19 15.54
N GLY A 165 -7.45 14.19 14.72
CA GLY A 165 -7.23 12.79 15.07
C GLY A 165 -5.74 12.43 15.11
N THR A 166 -4.92 13.03 14.24
CA THR A 166 -3.46 12.89 14.28
C THR A 166 -2.86 13.53 15.54
N LEU A 167 -3.34 14.71 15.94
CA LEU A 167 -2.96 15.36 17.21
C LEU A 167 -3.42 14.56 18.42
N PHE A 168 -4.64 14.02 18.38
CA PHE A 168 -5.14 13.10 19.40
C PHE A 168 -4.25 11.86 19.49
N PHE A 169 -3.84 11.27 18.37
CA PHE A 169 -2.94 10.13 18.34
C PHE A 169 -1.58 10.46 18.98
N ALA A 170 -1.05 11.68 18.74
CA ALA A 170 0.15 12.16 19.42
C ALA A 170 -0.07 12.23 20.94
N LEU A 171 -1.12 12.91 21.40
CA LEU A 171 -1.43 13.06 22.82
C LEU A 171 -1.65 11.70 23.50
N TRP A 172 -2.42 10.83 22.86
CA TRP A 172 -2.69 9.48 23.34
C TRP A 172 -1.40 8.66 23.49
N THR A 173 -0.57 8.65 22.45
CA THR A 173 0.73 7.96 22.49
C THR A 173 1.64 8.54 23.56
N ALA A 174 1.61 9.86 23.78
CA ALA A 174 2.38 10.50 24.84
C ALA A 174 1.96 10.03 26.24
N ARG A 175 0.66 9.75 26.47
CA ARG A 175 0.15 9.26 27.76
C ARG A 175 0.38 7.77 27.97
N VAL A 176 0.22 6.99 26.91
CA VAL A 176 0.20 5.52 26.97
C VAL A 176 1.59 4.91 26.93
N VAL A 177 2.49 5.46 26.11
CA VAL A 177 3.84 4.89 25.92
C VAL A 177 4.80 5.60 26.87
N PRO A 178 5.39 4.90 27.86
CA PRO A 178 6.33 5.52 28.79
C PRO A 178 7.54 6.10 28.07
N ALA A 179 8.08 7.21 28.58
CA ALA A 179 9.29 7.82 28.03
C ALA A 179 10.56 6.96 28.23
N ARG A 180 10.49 5.91 29.05
CA ARG A 180 11.63 5.04 29.38
C ARG A 180 11.79 3.92 28.36
N GLY A 181 12.94 3.93 27.69
CA GLY A 181 13.60 2.73 27.17
C GLY A 181 13.44 2.45 25.67
N ALA A 182 14.05 3.27 24.82
CA ALA A 182 14.44 2.84 23.47
C ALA A 182 15.87 3.24 23.11
N SER A 183 16.73 3.45 24.12
CA SER A 183 18.18 3.32 23.93
C SER A 183 18.56 1.88 24.28
N ARG A 184 18.26 0.96 23.38
CA ARG A 184 18.89 -0.37 23.36
C ARG A 184 19.40 -0.57 21.94
N ASN A 185 20.69 -0.33 21.82
CA ASN A 185 21.60 -0.66 20.74
C ASN A 185 21.15 -0.27 19.33
N ALA A 186 21.95 0.60 18.72
CA ALA A 186 22.28 0.49 17.31
C ALA A 186 22.88 -0.91 17.06
N ALA A 187 22.02 -1.94 17.03
CA ALA A 187 22.43 -3.30 16.79
C ALA A 187 22.50 -3.50 15.28
N ALA A 188 23.73 -3.47 14.78
CA ALA A 188 24.20 -3.87 13.47
C ALA A 188 23.49 -3.20 12.29
N ALA A 189 24.18 -2.21 11.69
CA ALA A 189 24.11 -2.08 10.24
C ALA A 189 24.26 -3.49 9.65
N PRO A 190 23.40 -3.93 8.71
CA PRO A 190 23.63 -5.19 8.03
C PRO A 190 25.04 -5.10 7.45
N ASP A 191 25.90 -6.03 7.84
CA ASP A 191 27.22 -6.18 7.26
C ASP A 191 27.06 -6.01 5.75
N GLY A 192 27.85 -5.09 5.19
CA GLY A 192 27.96 -4.84 3.77
C GLY A 192 28.61 -6.03 3.06
N GLY A 193 28.05 -7.22 3.26
CA GLY A 193 28.45 -8.46 2.65
C GLY A 193 28.58 -8.21 1.16
N ARG A 194 29.83 -8.28 0.71
CA ARG A 194 30.27 -8.30 -0.68
C ARG A 194 29.80 -9.61 -1.35
N GLY A 195 28.50 -9.90 -1.27
CA GLY A 195 27.86 -10.87 -2.14
C GLY A 195 27.83 -10.34 -3.58
N ARG A 196 27.61 -11.25 -4.55
CA ARG A 196 27.36 -10.89 -5.95
C ARG A 196 26.38 -9.71 -6.01
N GLY A 197 26.65 -8.74 -6.89
CA GLY A 197 25.80 -7.55 -7.01
C GLY A 197 24.33 -7.92 -7.19
N LEU A 198 23.41 -7.16 -6.58
CA LEU A 198 21.95 -7.42 -6.60
C LEU A 198 21.43 -7.70 -8.03
N TRP A 199 21.96 -6.98 -9.02
CA TRP A 199 21.64 -7.17 -10.43
C TRP A 199 22.00 -8.54 -10.99
N ALA A 200 23.12 -9.13 -10.55
CA ALA A 200 23.51 -10.48 -10.95
C ALA A 200 22.57 -11.53 -10.36
N GLU A 201 22.20 -11.38 -9.09
CA GLU A 201 21.23 -12.26 -8.41
C GLU A 201 19.83 -12.16 -9.03
N LEU A 202 19.41 -10.97 -9.45
CA LEU A 202 18.13 -10.76 -10.13
C LEU A 202 18.14 -11.35 -11.54
N ARG A 203 19.21 -11.17 -12.32
CA ARG A 203 19.34 -11.78 -13.66
C ARG A 203 19.32 -13.30 -13.60
N ALA A 204 19.85 -13.90 -12.54
CA ALA A 204 19.76 -15.33 -12.30
C ALA A 204 18.32 -15.82 -12.01
N ARG A 205 17.39 -14.92 -11.69
CA ARG A 205 15.99 -15.22 -11.32
C ARG A 205 15.00 -14.45 -12.21
N PRO A 206 14.87 -14.82 -13.49
CA PRO A 206 14.05 -14.07 -14.45
C PRO A 206 12.58 -13.96 -14.05
N ALA A 207 12.04 -14.93 -13.30
CA ALA A 207 10.67 -14.87 -12.80
C ALA A 207 10.45 -13.76 -11.77
N VAL A 208 11.45 -13.48 -10.92
CA VAL A 208 11.39 -12.37 -9.96
C VAL A 208 11.42 -11.04 -10.70
N LEU A 209 12.24 -10.90 -11.76
CA LEU A 209 12.28 -9.69 -12.58
C LEU A 209 10.94 -9.42 -13.29
N VAL A 210 10.35 -10.45 -13.92
CA VAL A 210 9.02 -10.32 -14.56
C VAL A 210 7.97 -9.96 -13.51
N LEU A 211 8.02 -10.59 -12.33
CA LEU A 211 7.11 -10.28 -11.25
C LEU A 211 7.25 -8.83 -10.77
N LEU A 212 8.47 -8.33 -10.56
CA LEU A 212 8.72 -6.94 -10.15
C LEU A 212 8.19 -5.96 -11.20
N GLY A 213 8.43 -6.22 -12.48
CA GLY A 213 7.85 -5.42 -13.57
C GLY A 213 6.31 -5.45 -13.57
N ALA A 214 5.72 -6.62 -13.33
CA ALA A 214 4.27 -6.79 -13.26
C ALA A 214 3.66 -6.06 -12.05
N ILE A 215 4.31 -6.08 -10.90
CA ILE A 215 3.90 -5.33 -9.70
C ILE A 215 3.99 -3.84 -9.96
N LEU A 216 5.09 -3.35 -10.56
CA LEU A 216 5.24 -1.94 -10.91
C LEU A 216 4.04 -1.44 -11.71
N VAL A 217 3.72 -2.14 -12.80
CA VAL A 217 2.62 -1.79 -13.69
C VAL A 217 1.27 -1.88 -12.96
N THR A 218 1.05 -2.96 -12.22
CA THR A 218 -0.25 -3.19 -11.57
C THR A 218 -0.47 -2.21 -10.42
N ASP A 219 0.55 -1.88 -9.61
CA ASP A 219 0.41 -0.90 -8.52
C ASP A 219 0.18 0.52 -9.08
N LEU A 220 0.74 0.89 -10.24
CA LEU A 220 0.40 2.15 -10.91
C LEU A 220 -1.08 2.22 -11.29
N VAL A 221 -1.62 1.11 -11.81
CA VAL A 221 -3.02 0.98 -12.20
C VAL A 221 -3.93 0.96 -10.97
N TYR A 222 -3.61 0.14 -9.97
CA TYR A 222 -4.36 -0.02 -8.72
C TYR A 222 -4.50 1.30 -7.95
N ARG A 223 -3.52 2.21 -8.06
CA ARG A 223 -3.55 3.53 -7.40
C ARG A 223 -4.56 4.50 -8.01
N GLN A 224 -5.08 4.23 -9.22
CA GLN A 224 -6.10 5.06 -9.86
C GLN A 224 -7.40 5.12 -9.07
N GLN A 225 -7.70 4.12 -8.23
CA GLN A 225 -8.88 4.13 -7.37
C GLN A 225 -8.92 5.31 -6.39
N TYR A 226 -7.77 5.88 -6.01
CA TYR A 226 -7.66 7.04 -5.12
C TYR A 226 -7.44 8.36 -5.86
N GLY A 227 -7.24 8.30 -7.19
CA GLY A 227 -6.96 9.45 -8.04
C GLY A 227 -8.09 9.74 -9.01
N THR A 228 -8.00 9.17 -10.20
CA THR A 228 -8.91 9.43 -11.32
C THR A 228 -10.30 8.80 -11.15
N PHE A 229 -10.41 7.65 -10.46
CA PHE A 229 -11.68 6.96 -10.27
C PHE A 229 -12.77 7.80 -9.58
N PRO A 230 -12.52 8.48 -8.44
CA PRO A 230 -13.55 9.31 -7.83
C PRO A 230 -13.99 10.49 -8.71
N VAL A 231 -13.09 11.04 -9.55
CA VAL A 231 -13.44 12.08 -10.52
C VAL A 231 -14.32 11.51 -11.63
N PHE A 232 -13.97 10.34 -12.15
CA PHE A 232 -14.79 9.63 -13.12
C PHE A 232 -16.20 9.34 -12.61
N LEU A 233 -16.35 8.93 -11.35
CA LEU A 233 -17.67 8.79 -10.74
C LEU A 233 -18.41 10.13 -10.69
N ALA A 234 -17.74 11.21 -10.25
CA ALA A 234 -18.34 12.54 -10.16
C ALA A 234 -18.81 13.07 -11.53
N ASP A 235 -17.99 12.91 -12.57
CA ASP A 235 -18.29 13.32 -13.95
C ASP A 235 -19.53 12.61 -14.52
N HIS A 236 -19.86 11.43 -14.00
CA HIS A 236 -21.04 10.64 -14.40
C HIS A 236 -22.19 10.72 -13.39
N GLY A 237 -22.21 11.75 -12.54
CA GLY A 237 -23.31 12.02 -11.62
C GLY A 237 -23.30 11.19 -10.33
N HIS A 238 -22.22 10.45 -10.06
CA HIS A 238 -22.03 9.71 -8.81
C HIS A 238 -21.12 10.48 -7.86
N GLY A 239 -21.73 11.16 -6.89
CA GLY A 239 -21.02 11.98 -5.91
C GLY A 239 -20.19 11.18 -4.89
N THR A 240 -19.55 11.92 -4.00
CA THR A 240 -18.59 11.45 -2.97
C THR A 240 -19.13 10.34 -2.06
N ARG A 241 -20.45 10.29 -1.82
CA ARG A 241 -21.10 9.21 -1.04
C ARG A 241 -20.93 7.85 -1.72
N ALA A 242 -21.15 7.77 -3.03
CA ALA A 242 -20.99 6.53 -3.78
C ALA A 242 -19.52 6.08 -3.74
N PHE A 243 -18.59 7.01 -3.95
CA PHE A 243 -17.16 6.73 -3.84
C PHE A 243 -16.76 6.19 -2.44
N GLY A 244 -17.19 6.86 -1.37
CA GLY A 244 -16.90 6.42 0.00
C GLY A 244 -17.42 5.01 0.31
N LEU A 245 -18.63 4.69 -0.14
CA LEU A 245 -19.22 3.34 0.01
C LEU A 245 -18.47 2.29 -0.81
N VAL A 246 -18.07 2.62 -2.05
CA VAL A 246 -17.28 1.73 -2.90
C VAL A 246 -15.91 1.45 -2.28
N ILE A 247 -15.22 2.46 -1.75
CA ILE A 247 -13.94 2.24 -1.04
C ILE A 247 -14.17 1.42 0.25
N ALA A 248 -15.26 1.60 0.97
CA ALA A 248 -15.55 0.78 2.15
C ALA A 248 -15.78 -0.69 1.81
N LEU A 249 -16.45 -0.95 0.69
CA LEU A 249 -16.62 -2.30 0.17
C LEU A 249 -15.26 -2.98 -0.06
N ASN A 250 -14.25 -2.25 -0.54
CA ASN A 250 -12.90 -2.77 -0.67
C ASN A 250 -12.36 -3.29 0.67
N GLY A 251 -12.41 -2.46 1.71
CA GLY A 251 -11.95 -2.83 3.05
C GLY A 251 -12.73 -4.00 3.64
N ALA A 252 -14.05 -4.04 3.44
CA ALA A 252 -14.91 -5.13 3.91
C ALA A 252 -14.57 -6.47 3.23
N VAL A 253 -14.40 -6.48 1.90
CA VAL A 253 -14.02 -7.69 1.15
C VAL A 253 -12.66 -8.21 1.61
N ILE A 254 -11.67 -7.32 1.78
CA ILE A 254 -10.34 -7.68 2.28
C ILE A 254 -10.43 -8.27 3.68
N LEU A 255 -11.11 -7.59 4.61
CA LEU A 255 -11.24 -8.05 6.00
C LEU A 255 -11.89 -9.44 6.10
N LEU A 256 -12.91 -9.70 5.29
CA LEU A 256 -13.65 -10.96 5.30
C LEU A 256 -12.92 -12.11 4.58
N LEU A 257 -12.23 -11.81 3.47
CA LEU A 257 -11.72 -12.86 2.57
C LEU A 257 -10.19 -13.03 2.59
N GLU A 258 -9.41 -12.09 3.12
CA GLU A 258 -7.94 -12.17 3.11
C GLU A 258 -7.43 -13.42 3.85
N LEU A 259 -7.91 -13.64 5.08
CA LEU A 259 -7.51 -14.81 5.88
C LEU A 259 -8.00 -16.14 5.29
N PRO A 260 -9.29 -16.31 4.93
CA PRO A 260 -9.76 -17.53 4.26
C PRO A 260 -8.99 -17.83 2.97
N ALA A 261 -8.75 -16.82 2.13
CA ALA A 261 -8.01 -16.99 0.87
C ALA A 261 -6.56 -17.43 1.13
N ALA A 262 -5.86 -16.80 2.10
CA ALA A 262 -4.50 -17.18 2.46
C ALA A 262 -4.40 -18.65 2.91
N VAL A 263 -5.36 -19.12 3.71
CA VAL A 263 -5.39 -20.51 4.19
C VAL A 263 -5.74 -21.49 3.07
N ALA A 264 -6.70 -21.16 2.21
CA ALA A 264 -7.16 -22.01 1.10
C ALA A 264 -6.10 -22.16 0.00
N LEU A 265 -5.29 -21.13 -0.22
CA LEU A 265 -4.31 -21.08 -1.30
C LEU A 265 -2.89 -21.50 -0.87
N ARG A 266 -2.66 -21.84 0.40
CA ARG A 266 -1.33 -22.18 0.94
C ARG A 266 -0.60 -23.31 0.21
N SER A 267 -1.32 -24.25 -0.38
CA SER A 267 -0.78 -25.39 -1.11
C SER A 267 -0.69 -25.16 -2.63
N ARG A 268 -1.18 -24.00 -3.11
CA ARG A 268 -1.14 -23.66 -4.53
C ARG A 268 0.22 -23.03 -4.86
N PRO A 269 0.75 -23.27 -6.07
CA PRO A 269 1.96 -22.59 -6.52
C PRO A 269 1.73 -21.07 -6.58
N PRO A 270 2.71 -20.25 -6.17
CA PRO A 270 2.53 -18.81 -5.96
C PRO A 270 2.34 -18.01 -7.25
N LEU A 271 3.13 -18.28 -8.31
CA LEU A 271 3.08 -17.48 -9.54
C LEU A 271 1.70 -17.47 -10.23
N PRO A 272 0.96 -18.59 -10.38
CA PRO A 272 -0.39 -18.54 -10.93
C PRO A 272 -1.40 -17.82 -10.05
N VAL A 273 -1.27 -17.92 -8.72
CA VAL A 273 -2.12 -17.18 -7.79
C VAL A 273 -1.92 -15.68 -8.00
N ILE A 274 -0.66 -15.24 -8.04
CA ILE A 274 -0.29 -13.85 -8.31
C ILE A 274 -0.82 -13.43 -9.69
N GLY A 275 -0.49 -14.16 -10.74
CA GLY A 275 -0.89 -13.82 -12.12
C GLY A 275 -2.40 -13.74 -12.30
N THR A 276 -3.16 -14.65 -11.68
CA THR A 276 -4.64 -14.57 -11.64
C THR A 276 -5.11 -13.32 -10.91
N GLY A 277 -4.48 -12.97 -9.78
CA GLY A 277 -4.78 -11.74 -9.05
C GLY A 277 -4.58 -10.48 -9.90
N LEU A 278 -3.48 -10.39 -10.65
CA LEU A 278 -3.21 -9.26 -11.54
C LEU A 278 -4.23 -9.18 -12.69
N VAL A 279 -4.63 -10.32 -13.26
CA VAL A 279 -5.70 -10.37 -14.27
C VAL A 279 -7.03 -9.90 -13.69
N LEU A 280 -7.36 -10.27 -12.44
CA LEU A 280 -8.57 -9.78 -11.76
C LEU A 280 -8.56 -8.27 -11.55
N VAL A 281 -7.40 -7.66 -11.25
CA VAL A 281 -7.27 -6.19 -11.20
C VAL A 281 -7.58 -5.57 -12.57
N GLY A 282 -7.06 -6.16 -13.65
CA GLY A 282 -7.37 -5.72 -15.02
C GLY A 282 -8.85 -5.87 -15.37
N ALA A 283 -9.45 -7.01 -15.02
CA ALA A 283 -10.88 -7.26 -15.19
C ALA A 283 -11.74 -6.28 -14.36
N GLY A 284 -11.28 -5.89 -13.17
CA GLY A 284 -11.89 -4.86 -12.36
C GLY A 284 -12.03 -3.55 -13.11
N TYR A 285 -10.92 -3.00 -13.63
CA TYR A 285 -10.98 -1.78 -14.44
C TYR A 285 -11.72 -1.95 -15.77
N ALA A 286 -11.69 -3.15 -16.38
CA ALA A 286 -12.48 -3.46 -17.56
C ALA A 286 -13.99 -3.41 -17.29
N ALA A 287 -14.44 -3.67 -16.06
CA ALA A 287 -15.86 -3.58 -15.70
C ALA A 287 -16.43 -2.17 -15.88
N LEU A 288 -15.59 -1.13 -15.78
CA LEU A 288 -16.00 0.26 -16.05
C LEU A 288 -16.32 0.52 -17.53
N LEU A 289 -15.90 -0.37 -18.44
CA LEU A 289 -16.20 -0.27 -19.88
C LEU A 289 -17.63 -0.71 -20.22
N LEU A 290 -18.28 -1.48 -19.33
CA LEU A 290 -19.64 -2.00 -19.53
C LEU A 290 -20.73 -0.94 -19.34
N GLY A 291 -20.36 0.24 -18.85
CA GLY A 291 -21.27 1.34 -18.57
C GLY A 291 -20.90 2.03 -17.27
N VAL A 292 -21.33 3.28 -17.13
CA VAL A 292 -20.97 4.10 -15.96
C VAL A 292 -22.13 4.11 -14.98
N GLY A 293 -21.92 3.43 -13.85
CA GLY A 293 -22.95 3.18 -12.86
C GLY A 293 -22.36 2.73 -11.52
N VAL A 294 -23.13 2.88 -10.44
CA VAL A 294 -22.76 2.31 -9.12
C VAL A 294 -22.53 0.79 -9.21
N ALA A 295 -23.30 0.09 -10.04
CA ALA A 295 -23.13 -1.35 -10.25
C ALA A 295 -21.76 -1.70 -10.86
N SER A 296 -21.32 -1.00 -11.91
CA SER A 296 -19.99 -1.25 -12.50
C SER A 296 -18.86 -0.85 -11.56
N ALA A 297 -19.04 0.21 -10.77
CA ALA A 297 -18.11 0.60 -9.70
C ALA A 297 -17.99 -0.47 -8.60
N VAL A 298 -19.11 -1.08 -8.18
CA VAL A 298 -19.14 -2.18 -7.21
C VAL A 298 -18.45 -3.41 -7.79
N VAL A 299 -18.77 -3.81 -9.02
CA VAL A 299 -18.13 -4.95 -9.70
C VAL A 299 -16.63 -4.71 -9.85
N MET A 300 -16.23 -3.52 -10.32
CA MET A 300 -14.83 -3.11 -10.40
C MET A 300 -14.15 -3.31 -9.05
N MET A 301 -14.74 -2.79 -7.97
CA MET A 301 -14.11 -2.84 -6.66
C MET A 301 -14.01 -4.26 -6.11
N VAL A 302 -15.04 -5.09 -6.24
CA VAL A 302 -14.99 -6.49 -5.79
C VAL A 302 -13.88 -7.25 -6.51
N LEU A 303 -13.80 -7.12 -7.84
CA LEU A 303 -12.74 -7.77 -8.64
C LEU A 303 -11.35 -7.27 -8.24
N LEU A 304 -11.22 -5.96 -7.99
CA LEU A 304 -9.97 -5.32 -7.60
C LEU A 304 -9.53 -5.77 -6.19
N SER A 305 -10.46 -5.93 -5.24
CA SER A 305 -10.21 -6.49 -3.91
C SER A 305 -9.81 -7.96 -3.97
N LEU A 306 -10.51 -8.78 -4.75
CA LEU A 306 -10.15 -10.19 -4.95
C LEU A 306 -8.74 -10.30 -5.56
N GLY A 307 -8.44 -9.48 -6.57
CA GLY A 307 -7.12 -9.40 -7.17
C GLY A 307 -6.05 -9.07 -6.13
N GLU A 308 -6.27 -8.02 -5.35
CA GLU A 308 -5.36 -7.57 -4.27
C GLU A 308 -5.04 -8.66 -3.26
N ILE A 309 -6.06 -9.38 -2.78
CA ILE A 309 -5.88 -10.48 -1.82
C ILE A 309 -4.95 -11.55 -2.38
N LEU A 310 -5.13 -11.92 -3.66
CA LEU A 310 -4.33 -12.95 -4.31
C LEU A 310 -2.89 -12.49 -4.57
N TYR A 311 -2.69 -11.29 -5.12
CA TYR A 311 -1.36 -10.89 -5.59
C TYR A 311 -0.49 -10.28 -4.49
N LYS A 312 -0.99 -9.37 -3.63
CA LYS A 312 -0.10 -8.61 -2.72
C LYS A 312 0.55 -9.49 -1.66
N THR A 313 -0.24 -10.35 -1.03
CA THR A 313 0.24 -11.25 0.03
C THR A 313 1.19 -12.29 -0.55
N THR A 314 0.78 -12.96 -1.62
CA THR A 314 1.53 -14.03 -2.28
C THR A 314 2.81 -13.51 -2.95
N ALA A 315 2.78 -12.33 -3.59
CA ALA A 315 3.97 -11.76 -4.23
C ALA A 315 5.03 -11.36 -3.21
N THR A 316 4.63 -10.76 -2.09
CA THR A 316 5.56 -10.41 -1.00
C THR A 316 6.28 -11.67 -0.48
N ALA A 317 5.53 -12.75 -0.25
CA ALA A 317 6.09 -14.04 0.19
C ALA A 317 7.00 -14.67 -0.87
N TYR A 318 6.56 -14.74 -2.12
CA TYR A 318 7.35 -15.31 -3.22
C TYR A 318 8.70 -14.60 -3.39
N VAL A 319 8.73 -13.27 -3.32
CA VAL A 319 9.98 -12.50 -3.40
C VAL A 319 10.91 -12.80 -2.22
N ALA A 320 10.38 -13.05 -1.02
CA ALA A 320 11.18 -13.49 0.12
C ALA A 320 11.77 -14.87 -0.09
N ASP A 321 10.95 -15.84 -0.52
CA ASP A 321 11.35 -17.24 -0.68
C ASP A 321 12.39 -17.44 -1.79
N GLN A 322 12.37 -16.59 -2.82
CA GLN A 322 13.36 -16.64 -3.90
C GLN A 322 14.69 -15.96 -3.55
N ALA A 323 14.73 -15.15 -2.50
CA ALA A 323 15.91 -14.40 -2.16
C ALA A 323 16.96 -15.29 -1.46
N PRO A 324 18.26 -15.16 -1.79
CA PRO A 324 19.33 -15.77 -1.00
C PRO A 324 19.24 -15.33 0.46
N GLU A 325 19.65 -16.20 1.40
CA GLU A 325 19.60 -15.92 2.85
C GLU A 325 20.24 -14.57 3.22
N HIS A 326 21.37 -14.23 2.58
CA HIS A 326 22.09 -12.97 2.81
C HIS A 326 21.49 -11.74 2.11
N ALA A 327 20.46 -11.91 1.27
CA ALA A 327 19.89 -10.87 0.41
C ALA A 327 18.37 -10.71 0.51
N ILE A 328 17.69 -11.45 1.41
CA ILE A 328 16.23 -11.33 1.67
C ILE A 328 15.81 -9.88 1.87
N GLY A 329 16.54 -9.13 2.70
CA GLY A 329 16.26 -7.71 2.95
C GLY A 329 16.33 -6.86 1.68
N ARG A 330 17.33 -7.07 0.82
CA ARG A 330 17.49 -6.32 -0.43
C ARG A 330 16.35 -6.60 -1.42
N PHE A 331 15.93 -7.86 -1.53
CA PHE A 331 14.79 -8.26 -2.38
C PHE A 331 13.47 -7.67 -1.87
N GLN A 332 13.25 -7.69 -0.56
CA GLN A 332 12.07 -7.09 0.05
C GLN A 332 12.05 -5.56 -0.07
N SER A 333 13.19 -4.90 0.08
CA SER A 333 13.29 -3.46 -0.17
C SER A 333 13.00 -3.09 -1.63
N LEU A 334 13.46 -3.90 -2.59
CA LEU A 334 13.15 -3.69 -4.00
C LEU A 334 11.65 -3.85 -4.30
N TYR A 335 11.03 -4.92 -3.78
CA TYR A 335 9.59 -5.12 -3.88
C TYR A 335 8.80 -3.94 -3.28
N ALA A 336 9.15 -3.53 -2.05
CA ALA A 336 8.50 -2.43 -1.38
C ALA A 336 8.67 -1.11 -2.16
N GLY A 337 9.86 -0.83 -2.68
CA GLY A 337 10.14 0.34 -3.50
C GLY A 337 9.30 0.37 -4.78
N VAL A 338 9.23 -0.76 -5.49
CA VAL A 338 8.38 -0.92 -6.68
C VAL A 338 6.91 -0.69 -6.33
N SER A 339 6.39 -1.29 -5.26
CA SER A 339 4.99 -1.14 -4.88
C SER A 339 4.63 0.29 -4.46
N VAL A 340 5.54 0.95 -3.75
CA VAL A 340 5.35 2.34 -3.29
C VAL A 340 5.44 3.34 -4.44
N SER A 341 6.21 3.05 -5.49
CA SER A 341 6.33 3.94 -6.66
C SER A 341 4.97 4.28 -7.30
N GLY A 342 4.00 3.36 -7.19
CA GLY A 342 2.62 3.59 -7.64
C GLY A 342 1.96 4.82 -6.99
N VAL A 343 2.28 5.13 -5.73
CA VAL A 343 1.75 6.31 -5.02
C VAL A 343 2.28 7.61 -5.64
N VAL A 344 3.54 7.59 -6.07
CA VAL A 344 4.23 8.78 -6.59
C VAL A 344 3.85 9.01 -8.05
N VAL A 345 3.85 7.95 -8.85
CA VAL A 345 3.76 8.03 -10.31
C VAL A 345 2.34 7.78 -10.82
N GLY A 346 1.52 7.01 -10.08
CA GLY A 346 0.15 6.66 -10.47
C GLY A 346 -0.73 7.89 -10.67
N PRO A 347 -0.94 8.75 -9.66
CA PRO A 347 -1.81 9.91 -9.80
C PRO A 347 -1.38 10.90 -10.90
N PRO A 348 -0.10 11.27 -11.08
CA PRO A 348 0.33 12.10 -12.21
C PRO A 348 0.02 11.50 -13.58
N LEU A 349 0.39 10.23 -13.82
CA LEU A 349 0.15 9.58 -15.11
C LEU A 349 -1.34 9.42 -15.39
N GLY A 350 -2.09 8.98 -14.39
CA GLY A 350 -3.54 8.82 -14.48
C GLY A 350 -4.24 10.15 -14.73
N GLY A 351 -3.91 11.18 -13.95
CA GLY A 351 -4.48 12.52 -14.10
C GLY A 351 -4.17 13.17 -15.44
N ALA A 352 -2.93 13.02 -15.94
CA ALA A 352 -2.54 13.50 -17.26
C ALA A 352 -3.29 12.78 -18.39
N LEU A 353 -3.38 11.44 -18.32
CA LEU A 353 -4.12 10.65 -19.31
C LEU A 353 -5.61 10.95 -19.26
N TYR A 354 -6.19 11.09 -18.06
CA TYR A 354 -7.60 11.45 -17.90
C TYR A 354 -7.91 12.82 -18.46
N ALA A 355 -6.99 13.79 -18.33
CA ALA A 355 -7.16 15.11 -18.93
C ALA A 355 -7.05 15.10 -20.46
N ALA A 356 -6.16 14.28 -21.03
CA ALA A 356 -5.92 14.24 -22.47
C ALA A 356 -6.90 13.33 -23.24
N ALA A 357 -7.24 12.17 -22.66
CA ALA A 357 -8.09 11.15 -23.27
C ALA A 357 -8.79 10.31 -22.20
N PRO A 358 -9.87 10.83 -21.56
CA PRO A 358 -10.58 10.12 -20.48
C PRO A 358 -11.01 8.70 -20.85
N GLY A 359 -11.47 8.51 -22.10
CA GLY A 359 -11.94 7.22 -22.60
C GLY A 359 -10.85 6.15 -22.76
N LEU A 360 -9.56 6.54 -22.81
CA LEU A 360 -8.44 5.59 -22.94
C LEU A 360 -7.92 5.10 -21.59
N LEU A 361 -8.24 5.76 -20.48
CA LEU A 361 -7.69 5.43 -19.17
C LEU A 361 -8.07 4.00 -18.74
N TRP A 362 -9.36 3.66 -18.73
CA TRP A 362 -9.83 2.37 -18.25
C TRP A 362 -9.44 1.19 -19.15
N PRO A 363 -9.54 1.28 -20.49
CA PRO A 363 -9.01 0.24 -21.37
C PRO A 363 -7.51 0.03 -21.19
N LEU A 364 -6.73 1.11 -21.02
CA LEU A 364 -5.29 1.01 -20.79
C LEU A 364 -4.98 0.35 -19.45
N CYS A 365 -5.66 0.76 -18.37
CA CYS A 365 -5.53 0.13 -17.05
C CYS A 365 -5.84 -1.37 -17.11
N ALA A 366 -6.94 -1.74 -17.78
CA ALA A 366 -7.33 -3.13 -17.97
C ALA A 366 -6.26 -3.93 -18.74
N ALA A 367 -5.80 -3.40 -19.88
CA ALA A 367 -4.81 -4.05 -20.72
C ALA A 367 -3.44 -4.19 -20.02
N LEU A 368 -2.99 -3.15 -19.30
CA LEU A 368 -1.73 -3.16 -18.58
C LEU A 368 -1.72 -4.19 -17.44
N ALA A 369 -2.75 -4.21 -16.60
CA ALA A 369 -2.84 -5.16 -15.49
C ALA A 369 -3.06 -6.60 -15.98
N ALA A 370 -3.92 -6.81 -16.98
CA ALA A 370 -4.13 -8.13 -17.59
C ALA A 370 -2.86 -8.63 -18.31
N GLY A 371 -2.15 -7.76 -19.03
CA GLY A 371 -0.87 -8.06 -19.67
C GLY A 371 0.22 -8.43 -18.66
N ALA A 372 0.32 -7.68 -17.56
CA ALA A 372 1.21 -7.98 -16.44
C ALA A 372 0.90 -9.35 -15.81
N GLY A 373 -0.39 -9.65 -15.58
CA GLY A 373 -0.83 -10.96 -15.10
C GLY A 373 -0.55 -12.09 -16.08
N GLY A 374 -0.81 -11.87 -17.37
CA GLY A 374 -0.49 -12.82 -18.45
C GLY A 374 1.00 -13.13 -18.54
N ALA A 375 1.87 -12.13 -18.39
CA ALA A 375 3.32 -12.32 -18.35
C ALA A 375 3.76 -13.22 -17.18
N VAL A 376 3.21 -12.99 -15.97
CA VAL A 376 3.50 -13.82 -14.80
C VAL A 376 2.98 -15.26 -14.99
N LEU A 377 1.78 -15.43 -15.53
CA LEU A 377 1.21 -16.75 -15.83
C LEU A 377 2.03 -17.51 -16.87
N TRP A 378 2.50 -16.82 -17.91
CA TRP A 378 3.32 -17.40 -18.96
C TRP A 378 4.69 -17.88 -18.42
N VAL A 379 5.33 -17.07 -17.56
CA VAL A 379 6.56 -17.49 -16.85
C VAL A 379 6.29 -18.73 -16.00
N SER A 380 5.17 -18.76 -15.27
CA SER A 380 4.81 -19.95 -14.46
C SER A 380 4.64 -21.19 -15.33
N ALA A 381 3.96 -21.08 -16.47
CA ALA A 381 3.77 -22.19 -17.40
C ALA A 381 5.10 -22.70 -17.97
N ARG A 382 6.02 -21.79 -18.33
CA ARG A 382 7.36 -22.16 -18.80
C ARG A 382 8.17 -22.92 -17.74
N GLN A 383 8.16 -22.46 -16.50
CA GLN A 383 8.87 -23.14 -15.40
C GLN A 383 8.36 -24.56 -15.17
N ARG A 384 7.04 -24.76 -15.21
CA ARG A 384 6.44 -26.11 -15.07
C ARG A 384 6.80 -27.04 -16.22
N ARG A 385 6.84 -26.53 -17.46
CA ARG A 385 7.23 -27.32 -18.64
C ARG A 385 8.69 -27.78 -18.56
N HIS A 386 9.59 -26.93 -18.06
CA HIS A 386 10.99 -27.32 -17.85
C HIS A 386 11.18 -28.29 -16.68
N ALA A 387 10.37 -28.19 -15.62
CA ALA A 387 10.40 -29.13 -14.50
C ALA A 387 9.78 -30.50 -14.81
N GLY A 388 8.92 -30.59 -15.85
CA GLY A 388 8.24 -31.82 -16.28
C GLY A 388 8.83 -32.46 -17.55
N GLY A 389 9.99 -32.02 -18.04
CA GLY A 389 10.71 -32.71 -19.10
C GLY A 389 11.24 -34.08 -18.62
N PRO A 390 11.32 -35.10 -19.50
CA PRO A 390 11.63 -36.46 -19.07
C PRO A 390 12.96 -36.46 -18.31
N ALA A 391 12.93 -36.99 -17.08
CA ALA A 391 14.13 -37.33 -16.36
C ALA A 391 14.96 -38.20 -17.28
N HIS A 392 16.13 -37.71 -17.71
CA HIS A 392 17.11 -38.55 -18.38
C HIS A 392 17.34 -39.76 -17.48
N GLU A 393 17.00 -40.94 -17.99
CA GLU A 393 17.46 -42.23 -17.51
C GLU A 393 18.98 -42.26 -17.53
N THR A 394 19.65 -41.58 -16.60
CA THR A 394 20.99 -41.99 -16.20
C THR A 394 20.80 -43.14 -15.24
N GLY A 395 20.71 -44.33 -15.83
CA GLY A 395 20.70 -45.59 -15.13
C GLY A 395 21.93 -45.73 -14.25
N SER A 396 21.71 -45.64 -12.94
CA SER A 396 22.58 -46.29 -11.96
C SER A 396 21.76 -47.43 -11.37
N ARG A 397 22.01 -48.65 -11.88
CA ARG A 397 21.50 -49.90 -11.32
C ARG A 397 21.79 -49.96 -9.81
N PRO A 398 20.88 -50.46 -8.97
CA PRO A 398 21.21 -50.80 -7.60
C PRO A 398 22.21 -51.96 -7.62
N GLN A 399 23.40 -51.77 -7.06
CA GLN A 399 24.23 -52.90 -6.67
C GLN A 399 23.47 -53.69 -5.60
N ALA A 400 23.07 -54.91 -5.97
CA ALA A 400 22.57 -55.89 -5.03
C ALA A 400 23.69 -56.22 -4.04
N VAL A 401 23.47 -55.92 -2.76
CA VAL A 401 24.23 -56.52 -1.67
C VAL A 401 23.57 -57.87 -1.41
N ALA A 402 24.26 -58.93 -1.81
CA ALA A 402 24.02 -60.30 -1.38
C ALA A 402 25.36 -60.86 -0.88
N GLY A 403 25.37 -61.39 0.34
CA GLY A 403 26.54 -62.02 0.97
C GLY A 403 26.90 -61.39 2.29
#